data_AF-A0A2A5G1Q5-F1
#
_entry.id   AF-A0A2A5G1Q5-F1
#
_cell.length_a   1.000
_cell.length_b   1.000
_cell.length_c   1.000
_cell.angle_alpha   90.00
_cell.angle_beta   90.00
_cell.angle_gamma   90.00
#
_symmetry.space_group_name_H-M   'P 1'
#
loop_
_entity.id
_entity.type
_entity.pdbx_description
1 polymer ?
#
loop_
_entity_poly.entity_id
_entity_poly.type
_entity_poly.pdbx_seq_one_letter_code
_entity_poly.pdbx_strand_id
1 'polypeptide(L)' 'MDINNFIKELEEEFEEVEANSLKPETSFRDLPEWSSMHALIVIALVDIQYDVLLTGNDLRSCETISDLFTLIKKKR' A
#
# COMPACT_ATOMS: atom_id res chain seq x y z
N MET A 1 -12.24 7.50 1.83
CA MET A 1 -11.23 6.44 1.81
C MET A 1 -11.95 5.11 1.95
N ASP A 2 -12.01 4.36 0.85
CA ASP A 2 -12.47 2.97 0.82
C ASP A 2 -11.26 2.08 0.56
N ILE A 3 -11.16 0.94 1.24
CA ILE A 3 -10.02 0.03 1.09
C ILE A 3 -9.97 -0.57 -0.33
N ASN A 4 -11.11 -0.75 -0.98
CA ASN A 4 -11.17 -1.28 -2.34
C ASN A 4 -10.62 -0.27 -3.35
N ASN A 5 -10.85 1.03 -3.13
CA ASN A 5 -10.25 2.07 -3.98
C ASN A 5 -8.74 2.13 -3.78
N PHE A 6 -8.28 2.04 -2.53
CA PHE A 6 -6.84 2.01 -2.24
C PHE A 6 -6.14 0.79 -2.86
N ILE A 7 -6.77 -0.38 -2.82
CA ILE A 7 -6.28 -1.58 -3.49
C ILE A 7 -6.18 -1.37 -5.00
N LYS A 8 -7.21 -0.80 -5.63
CA LYS A 8 -7.19 -0.49 -7.06
C LYS A 8 -6.07 0.47 -7.44
N GLU A 9 -5.88 1.54 -6.68
CA GLU A 9 -4.79 2.50 -6.90
C GLU A 9 -3.42 1.82 -6.80
N LEU A 10 -3.23 0.91 -5.84
CA LEU A 10 -2.00 0.12 -5.73
C LEU A 10 -1.79 -0.81 -6.93
N GLU A 11 -2.83 -1.52 -7.36
CA GLU A 11 -2.77 -2.42 -8.53
C GLU A 11 -2.54 -1.65 -9.85
N GLU A 12 -3.03 -0.40 -9.95
CA GLU A 12 -2.78 0.47 -11.09
C GLU A 12 -1.34 0.98 -11.16
N GLU A 13 -0.71 1.23 -10.00
CA GLU A 13 0.70 1.65 -9.93
C GLU A 13 1.68 0.48 -10.04
N PHE A 14 1.26 -0.74 -9.70
CA PHE A 14 2.11 -1.92 -9.72
C PHE A 14 1.90 -2.68 -11.04
N GLU A 15 2.64 -2.29 -12.09
CA GLU A 15 2.53 -2.88 -13.44
C GLU A 15 2.72 -4.42 -13.46
N GLU A 16 3.43 -4.96 -12.47
CA GLU A 16 3.76 -6.38 -12.36
C GLU A 16 2.64 -7.19 -11.66
N VAL A 17 1.73 -6.52 -10.93
CA VAL A 17 0.64 -7.15 -10.17
C VAL A 17 -0.66 -7.18 -10.97
N GLU A 18 -1.28 -8.36 -11.06
CA GLU A 18 -2.58 -8.50 -11.72
C GLU A 18 -3.69 -7.75 -10.97
N ALA A 19 -4.57 -7.08 -11.71
CA ALA A 19 -5.75 -6.43 -11.15
C ALA A 19 -6.69 -7.43 -10.45
N ASN A 20 -7.17 -7.07 -9.27
CA ASN A 20 -7.94 -7.89 -8.32
C ASN A 20 -7.16 -9.08 -7.72
N SER A 21 -5.84 -9.11 -7.81
CA SER A 21 -5.02 -10.12 -7.12
C SER A 21 -4.77 -9.76 -5.66
N LEU A 22 -4.79 -8.46 -5.34
CA LEU A 22 -4.57 -7.96 -3.99
C LEU A 22 -5.87 -7.98 -3.17
N LYS A 23 -5.77 -8.45 -1.94
CA LYS A 23 -6.86 -8.45 -0.95
C LYS A 23 -6.43 -7.67 0.29
N PRO A 24 -7.37 -7.17 1.09
CA PRO A 24 -7.07 -6.52 2.37
C PRO A 24 -6.17 -7.35 3.29
N GLU A 25 -6.37 -8.66 3.27
CA GLU A 25 -5.67 -9.67 4.06
C GLU A 25 -4.35 -10.14 3.42
N THR A 26 -4.07 -9.75 2.17
CA THR A 26 -2.80 -10.09 1.50
C THR A 26 -1.65 -9.37 2.20
N SER A 27 -0.61 -10.13 2.56
CA SER A 27 0.65 -9.52 2.95
C SER A 27 1.38 -9.02 1.72
N PHE A 28 1.50 -7.70 1.60
CA PHE A 28 2.22 -7.09 0.48
C PHE A 28 3.72 -7.39 0.52
N ARG A 29 4.25 -7.85 1.66
CA ARG A 29 5.67 -8.24 1.82
C ARG A 29 5.98 -9.63 1.31
N ASP A 30 4.97 -10.49 1.28
CA ASP A 30 5.09 -11.85 0.76
C ASP A 30 4.92 -11.89 -0.77
N LEU A 31 4.55 -10.76 -1.37
CA LEU A 31 4.50 -10.64 -2.83
C LEU A 31 5.93 -10.82 -3.37
N PRO A 32 6.14 -11.73 -4.34
CA PRO A 32 7.47 -12.00 -4.89
C PRO A 32 8.10 -10.77 -5.56
N GLU A 33 7.25 -9.83 -5.97
CA GLU A 33 7.64 -8.60 -6.64
C GLU A 33 7.97 -7.48 -5.65
N TRP A 34 7.56 -7.63 -4.38
CA TRP A 34 7.80 -6.61 -3.36
C TRP A 34 9.28 -6.30 -3.19
N SER A 35 9.63 -5.03 -3.35
CA SER A 35 11.00 -4.54 -3.27
C SER A 35 11.03 -3.15 -2.64
N SER A 36 12.24 -2.62 -2.41
CA SER A 36 12.41 -1.24 -1.95
C SER A 36 11.79 -0.21 -2.90
N MET A 37 11.71 -0.52 -4.20
CA MET A 37 11.06 0.34 -5.19
C MET A 37 9.55 0.41 -4.93
N HIS A 38 8.89 -0.74 -4.77
CA HIS A 38 7.47 -0.83 -4.43
C HIS A 38 7.15 -0.07 -3.13
N ALA A 39 7.99 -0.21 -2.11
CA ALA A 39 7.85 0.56 -0.87
C ALA A 39 7.85 2.09 -1.11
N LEU A 40 8.71 2.59 -2.00
CA LEU A 40 8.75 4.02 -2.36
C LEU A 40 7.53 4.45 -3.16
N ILE A 41 7.06 3.62 -4.09
CA ILE A 41 5.83 3.86 -4.86
C ILE A 41 4.65 4.00 -3.90
N VAL A 42 4.49 3.08 -2.95
CA VAL A 42 3.44 3.16 -1.92
C VAL A 42 3.53 4.46 -1.11
N ILE A 43 4.72 4.84 -0.65
CA ILE A 43 4.90 6.07 0.11
C ILE A 43 4.48 7.29 -0.72
N ALA A 44 4.95 7.37 -1.97
CA ALA A 44 4.65 8.49 -2.86
C ALA A 44 3.17 8.54 -3.24
N LEU A 45 2.56 7.40 -3.57
CA LEU A 45 1.13 7.28 -3.85
C LEU A 45 0.30 7.80 -2.67
N VAL A 46 0.66 7.39 -1.44
CA VAL A 46 -0.07 7.77 -0.25
C VAL A 46 0.09 9.25 0.08
N ASP A 47 1.30 9.79 -0.09
CA ASP A 47 1.57 11.22 0.08
C ASP A 47 0.73 12.05 -0.91
N ILE A 48 0.70 11.66 -2.18
CA ILE A 48 -0.03 12.38 -3.23
C ILE A 48 -1.56 12.26 -3.08
N GLN A 49 -2.09 11.06 -2.87
CA GLN A 49 -3.54 10.81 -2.87
C GLN A 49 -4.20 11.16 -1.53
N TYR A 50 -3.48 10.97 -0.43
CA TYR A 50 -4.05 11.06 0.91
C TYR A 50 -3.42 12.15 1.78
N ASP A 51 -2.39 12.86 1.30
CA ASP A 51 -1.64 13.89 2.06
C ASP A 51 -1.08 13.30 3.37
N VAL A 52 -0.66 12.03 3.32
CA VAL A 52 -0.12 11.29 4.46
C VAL A 52 1.31 10.85 4.17
N LEU A 53 2.25 11.39 4.94
CA LEU A 53 3.66 11.01 4.90
C LEU A 53 3.89 9.69 5.64
N LEU A 54 4.07 8.62 4.87
CA LEU A 54 4.51 7.32 5.37
C LEU A 54 6.03 7.25 5.43
N THR A 55 6.57 6.71 6.52
CA THR A 55 7.99 6.42 6.65
C THR A 55 8.29 4.95 6.38
N GLY A 56 9.56 4.62 6.12
CA GLY A 56 9.97 3.20 6.04
C GLY A 56 9.72 2.43 7.34
N ASN A 57 9.68 3.10 8.50
CA ASN A 57 9.28 2.48 9.77
C ASN A 57 7.79 2.17 9.82
N ASP A 58 6.95 3.06 9.30
CA ASP A 58 5.50 2.86 9.19
C ASP A 58 5.20 1.62 8.35
N LEU A 59 5.80 1.52 7.16
CA LEU A 59 5.69 0.33 6.31
C LEU A 59 6.20 -0.94 7.02
N ARG A 60 7.32 -0.83 7.77
CA ARG A 60 7.86 -1.93 8.58
C ARG A 60 6.96 -2.37 9.74
N SER A 61 6.00 -1.54 10.15
CA SER A 61 4.99 -1.89 11.15
C SER A 61 3.72 -2.51 10.56
N CYS A 62 3.52 -2.42 9.24
CA CYS A 62 2.37 -2.98 8.54
C CYS A 62 2.74 -4.28 7.82
N GLU A 63 1.93 -5.33 7.98
CA GLU A 63 2.14 -6.59 7.26
C GLU A 63 1.17 -6.76 6.10
N THR A 64 -0.08 -6.34 6.28
CA THR A 64 -1.16 -6.49 5.29
C THR A 64 -1.58 -5.15 4.70
N ILE A 65 -2.27 -5.20 3.55
CA ILE A 65 -2.86 -4.00 2.94
C ILE A 65 -3.87 -3.33 3.89
N SER A 66 -4.62 -4.11 4.65
CA SER A 66 -5.53 -3.61 5.68
C SER A 66 -4.81 -2.83 6.78
N ASP A 67 -3.64 -3.30 7.23
CA ASP A 67 -2.84 -2.59 8.23
C ASP A 67 -2.35 -1.24 7.70
N LEU A 68 -1.87 -1.25 6.46
CA LEU A 68 -1.40 -0.04 5.78
C LEU A 68 -2.54 0.96 5.64
N PHE A 69 -3.71 0.54 5.14
CA PHE A 69 -4.89 1.39 5.01
C PHE A 69 -5.36 1.94 6.37
N THR A 70 -5.32 1.11 7.41
CA THR A 70 -5.67 1.53 8.77
C THR A 70 -4.69 2.57 9.31
N LEU A 71 -3.40 2.42 9.02
CA LEU A 71 -2.39 3.37 9.41
C LEU A 71 -2.59 4.73 8.73
N ILE A 72 -2.87 4.73 7.43
CA ILE A 72 -3.18 5.95 6.67
C ILE A 72 -4.38 6.67 7.29
N LYS A 73 -5.44 5.93 7.59
CA LYS A 73 -6.64 6.47 8.26
C LYS A 73 -6.37 7.04 9.65
N LYS A 74 -5.39 6.50 10.39
CA LYS A 74 -5.03 7.00 11.72
C LYS A 74 -4.17 8.26 11.67
N LYS A 75 -3.39 8.44 10.60
CA LYS A 75 -2.50 9.59 10.43
C LYS A 75 -3.19 10.80 9.80
N ARG A 76 -4.30 10.59 9.11
CA ARG A 76 -5.20 11.62 8.59
C ARG A 76 -6.17 12.10 9.65
#